data_AF-A0A2X4WJZ8-F1
#
_entry.id   AF-A0A2X4WJZ8-F1
#
_cell.length_a   1.000
_cell.length_b   1.000
_cell.length_c   1.000
_cell.angle_alpha   90.00
_cell.angle_beta   90.00
_cell.angle_gamma   90.00
#
_symmetry.space_group_name_H-M   'P 1'
#
loop_
_entity.id
_entity.type
_entity.pdbx_description
1 polymer ?
#
loop_
_entity_poly.entity_id
_entity_poly.type
_entity_poly.pdbx_seq_one_letter_code
_entity_poly.pdbx_strand_id
1 'polypeptide(L)'
;MLSILWNLAAFIIALGVLITVHEFGHFWVARRCGVRVERFSIGFGKALWRRTDRYGTEYVIALIPLGGYVKMLDERAEPVAPELRRHAFNNKTVGQRAAIIAAGPVANFIFAIFAYWLVFIIGVPGVRPVVGEIMPNSIAAQAQITPGTELKAVDGIETPDWDAVRLQLVSKIGDPQVTISVAPFGSDQRQDKTLDLRHWAFEPDKQDPVSSLGIRPRGPQIEPILSEVQANSAASKAGLQAGDRIVKVDGQPLTQWMKFVTFVRDNPGKPLALEIERQGAPCR
;
A
#
# COMPACT_ATOMS: atom_id res chain seq x y z
N MET A 1 -9.73 -12.36 -9.85
CA MET A 1 -10.16 -11.67 -11.09
C MET A 1 -10.74 -10.27 -10.82
N LEU A 2 -11.64 -10.09 -9.84
CA LEU A 2 -12.17 -8.77 -9.49
C LEU A 2 -11.08 -7.75 -9.07
N SER A 3 -10.08 -8.19 -8.30
CA SER A 3 -8.93 -7.37 -7.90
C SER A 3 -8.11 -6.86 -9.09
N ILE A 4 -7.92 -7.69 -10.13
CA ILE A 4 -7.19 -7.33 -11.34
C ILE A 4 -7.95 -6.25 -12.11
N LEU A 5 -9.27 -6.42 -12.28
CA LEU A 5 -10.13 -5.44 -12.93
C LEU A 5 -10.14 -4.10 -12.18
N TRP A 6 -10.22 -4.15 -10.85
CA TRP A 6 -10.17 -2.96 -10.00
C TRP A 6 -8.83 -2.23 -10.14
N ASN A 7 -7.71 -2.94 -10.03
CA ASN A 7 -6.38 -2.35 -10.16
C ASN A 7 -6.16 -1.77 -11.57
N LEU A 8 -6.65 -2.46 -12.61
CA LEU A 8 -6.58 -1.96 -13.98
C LEU A 8 -7.40 -0.68 -14.17
N ALA A 9 -8.63 -0.65 -13.66
CA ALA A 9 -9.48 0.55 -13.70
C ALA A 9 -8.83 1.72 -12.94
N ALA A 10 -8.34 1.47 -11.73
CA ALA A 10 -7.64 2.48 -10.93
C ALA A 10 -6.38 3.01 -11.64
N PHE A 11 -5.60 2.12 -12.29
CA PHE A 11 -4.44 2.50 -13.08
C PHE A 11 -4.82 3.39 -14.27
N ILE A 12 -5.86 3.03 -15.02
CA ILE A 12 -6.35 3.83 -16.16
C ILE A 12 -6.79 5.22 -15.69
N ILE A 13 -7.52 5.30 -14.58
CA ILE A 13 -7.97 6.57 -14.01
C ILE A 13 -6.76 7.41 -13.56
N ALA A 14 -5.83 6.82 -12.81
CA ALA A 14 -4.65 7.53 -12.31
C ALA A 14 -3.79 8.07 -13.46
N LEU A 15 -3.54 7.25 -14.48
CA LEU A 15 -2.80 7.65 -15.68
C LEU A 15 -3.54 8.74 -16.46
N GLY A 16 -4.86 8.61 -16.61
CA GLY A 16 -5.70 9.60 -17.28
C GLY A 16 -5.66 10.96 -16.58
N VAL A 17 -5.73 11.00 -15.25
CA VAL A 17 -5.59 12.22 -14.47
C VAL A 17 -4.20 12.84 -14.64
N LEU A 18 -3.14 12.04 -14.49
CA LEU A 18 -1.76 12.50 -14.64
C LEU A 18 -1.50 13.13 -16.01
N ILE A 19 -1.97 12.49 -17.08
CA ILE A 19 -1.77 13.01 -18.44
C ILE A 19 -2.66 14.24 -18.67
N THR A 20 -3.91 14.24 -18.20
CA THR A 20 -4.79 15.42 -18.33
C THR A 20 -4.20 16.66 -17.68
N VAL A 21 -3.61 16.52 -16.49
CA VAL A 21 -2.93 17.62 -15.79
C VAL A 21 -1.70 18.10 -16.57
N HIS A 22 -0.92 17.16 -17.13
CA HIS A 22 0.23 17.47 -17.99
C HIS A 22 -0.17 18.28 -19.22
N GLU A 23 -1.15 17.79 -19.98
CA GLU A 23 -1.66 18.46 -21.17
C GLU A 23 -2.28 19.81 -20.80
N PHE A 24 -2.97 19.90 -19.66
CA PHE A 24 -3.52 21.15 -19.16
C PHE A 24 -2.43 22.20 -18.89
N GLY A 25 -1.26 21.79 -18.40
CA GLY A 25 -0.10 22.66 -18.24
C GLY A 25 0.33 23.32 -19.55
N HIS A 26 0.56 22.50 -20.58
CA HIS A 26 0.89 23.00 -21.94
C HIS A 26 -0.19 23.93 -22.48
N PHE A 27 -1.45 23.52 -22.38
CA PHE A 27 -2.61 24.28 -22.82
C PHE A 27 -2.72 25.65 -22.15
N TRP A 28 -2.60 25.68 -20.82
CA TRP A 28 -2.78 26.89 -20.03
C TRP A 28 -1.69 27.93 -20.35
N VAL A 29 -0.43 27.50 -20.42
CA VAL A 29 0.69 28.41 -20.76
C VAL A 29 0.63 28.82 -22.24
N ALA A 30 0.28 27.93 -23.16
CA ALA A 30 0.13 28.26 -24.59
C ALA A 30 -0.86 29.40 -24.80
N ARG A 31 -2.04 29.32 -24.16
CA ARG A 31 -3.05 30.38 -24.23
C ARG A 31 -2.56 31.69 -23.61
N ARG A 32 -1.82 31.63 -22.50
CA ARG A 32 -1.27 32.82 -21.84
C ARG A 32 -0.16 33.49 -22.67
N CYS A 33 0.60 32.72 -23.44
CA CYS A 33 1.55 33.21 -24.43
C CYS A 33 0.89 33.67 -25.75
N GLY A 34 -0.44 33.64 -25.84
CA GLY A 34 -1.21 34.06 -27.01
C GLY A 34 -1.04 33.12 -28.20
N VAL A 35 -0.71 31.85 -27.97
CA VAL A 35 -0.75 30.77 -28.97
C VAL A 35 -2.19 30.29 -29.10
N ARG A 36 -2.66 30.13 -30.34
CA ARG A 36 -3.99 29.57 -30.60
C ARG A 36 -3.92 28.05 -30.41
N VAL A 37 -4.76 27.52 -29.53
CA VAL A 37 -4.95 26.08 -29.36
C VAL A 37 -6.19 25.68 -30.14
N GLU A 38 -6.03 24.76 -31.09
CA GLU A 38 -7.12 24.27 -31.93
C GLU A 38 -7.93 23.19 -31.22
N ARG A 39 -7.23 22.29 -30.51
CA ARG A 39 -7.86 21.17 -29.82
C ARG A 39 -7.16 20.83 -28.52
N PHE A 40 -7.94 20.59 -27.48
CA PHE A 40 -7.54 20.00 -26.22
C PHE A 40 -8.28 18.67 -26.05
N SER A 41 -7.58 17.55 -26.16
CA SER A 41 -8.19 16.22 -26.11
C SER A 41 -7.76 15.47 -24.85
N ILE A 42 -8.74 14.95 -24.12
CA ILE A 42 -8.55 13.95 -23.07
C ILE A 42 -8.86 12.60 -23.69
N GLY A 43 -7.84 11.75 -23.78
CA GLY A 43 -7.89 10.46 -24.46
C GLY A 43 -7.64 10.53 -25.97
N PHE A 44 -7.71 9.36 -26.60
CA PHE A 44 -7.51 9.13 -28.03
C PHE A 44 -8.72 8.47 -28.71
N GLY A 45 -8.74 8.53 -30.05
CA GLY A 45 -9.72 7.86 -30.88
C GLY A 45 -11.01 8.65 -31.08
N LYS A 46 -12.14 7.95 -31.14
CA LYS A 46 -13.46 8.54 -31.43
C LYS A 46 -13.87 9.49 -30.29
N ALA A 47 -14.23 10.72 -30.64
CA ALA A 47 -14.79 11.68 -29.70
C ALA A 47 -16.13 11.17 -29.16
N LEU A 48 -16.22 10.97 -27.85
CA LEU A 48 -17.47 10.72 -27.14
C LEU A 48 -18.22 12.03 -26.90
N TRP A 49 -17.47 13.09 -26.62
CA TRP A 49 -18.00 14.42 -26.38
C TRP A 49 -17.05 15.47 -26.95
N ARG A 50 -17.63 16.56 -27.47
CA ARG A 50 -16.89 17.71 -28.00
C ARG A 50 -17.60 19.01 -27.68
N ARG A 51 -16.84 20.05 -27.36
CA ARG A 51 -17.35 21.42 -27.16
C ARG A 51 -16.31 22.43 -27.60
N THR A 52 -16.72 23.46 -28.33
CA THR A 52 -15.84 24.55 -28.75
C THR A 52 -16.03 25.77 -27.86
N ASP A 53 -14.94 26.40 -27.40
CA ASP A 53 -15.02 27.66 -26.66
C ASP A 53 -15.07 28.89 -27.56
N ARG A 54 -15.25 30.06 -26.94
CA ARG A 54 -15.28 31.37 -27.60
C ARG A 54 -13.98 31.75 -28.34
N TYR A 55 -12.88 31.06 -28.07
CA TYR A 55 -11.58 31.28 -28.71
C TYR A 55 -11.31 30.28 -29.84
N GLY A 56 -12.27 29.40 -30.14
CA GLY A 56 -12.17 28.40 -31.19
C GLY A 56 -11.38 27.16 -30.79
N THR A 57 -11.14 26.92 -29.50
CA THR A 57 -10.53 25.67 -29.01
C THR A 57 -11.61 24.59 -28.87
N GLU A 58 -11.40 23.44 -29.51
CA GLU A 58 -12.25 22.25 -29.36
C GLU A 58 -11.78 21.40 -28.16
N TYR A 59 -12.61 21.26 -27.14
CA TYR A 59 -12.40 20.35 -26.02
C TYR A 59 -13.04 19.01 -26.37
N VAL A 60 -12.26 17.94 -26.31
CA VAL A 60 -12.70 16.59 -26.69
C VAL A 60 -12.47 15.63 -25.54
N ILE A 61 -13.47 14.80 -25.23
CA ILE A 61 -13.32 13.61 -24.41
C ILE A 61 -13.46 12.42 -25.36
N ALA A 62 -12.41 11.63 -25.51
CA ALA A 62 -12.35 10.53 -26.45
C ALA A 62 -12.58 9.16 -25.77
N LEU A 63 -12.89 8.15 -26.57
CA LEU A 63 -13.24 6.81 -26.10
C LEU A 63 -12.12 6.13 -25.31
N ILE A 64 -10.87 6.32 -25.73
CA ILE A 64 -9.72 5.65 -25.10
C ILE A 64 -9.09 6.62 -24.09
N PRO A 65 -9.22 6.40 -22.77
CA PRO A 65 -8.73 7.34 -21.75
C PRO A 65 -7.19 7.29 -21.54
N LEU A 66 -6.47 6.49 -22.32
CA LEU A 66 -5.02 6.29 -22.23
C LEU A 66 -4.25 7.42 -22.92
N GLY A 67 -4.39 8.65 -22.44
CA GLY A 67 -3.57 9.79 -22.85
C GLY A 67 -4.34 11.06 -23.16
N GLY A 68 -3.78 11.91 -24.02
CA GLY A 68 -4.34 13.20 -24.39
C GLY A 68 -3.36 13.97 -25.26
N TYR A 69 -3.81 15.09 -25.83
CA TYR A 69 -2.92 15.98 -26.57
C TYR A 69 -3.48 17.41 -26.65
N VAL A 70 -2.57 18.37 -26.74
CA VAL A 70 -2.86 19.76 -27.08
C VAL A 70 -2.39 20.07 -28.51
N LYS A 71 -3.34 20.23 -29.45
CA LYS A 71 -3.03 20.68 -30.80
C LYS A 71 -2.91 22.20 -30.82
N MET A 72 -1.68 22.69 -30.92
CA MET A 72 -1.37 24.11 -31.07
C MET A 72 -1.26 24.47 -32.55
N LEU A 73 -1.64 25.70 -32.90
CA LEU A 73 -1.44 26.23 -34.24
C LEU A 73 0.06 26.30 -34.55
N ASP A 74 0.51 25.63 -35.61
CA ASP A 74 1.92 25.60 -36.02
C ASP A 74 2.00 25.56 -37.56
N GLU A 75 2.76 26.49 -38.15
CA GLU A 75 2.92 26.60 -39.61
C GLU A 75 3.70 25.43 -40.23
N ARG A 76 4.44 24.67 -39.43
CA ARG A 76 5.17 23.48 -39.90
C ARG A 76 4.25 22.29 -40.11
N ALA A 77 3.11 22.27 -39.41
CA ALA A 77 2.15 21.18 -39.49
C ALA A 77 1.15 21.42 -40.63
N GLU A 78 0.58 22.63 -40.71
CA GLU A 78 -0.46 23.00 -41.67
C GLU A 78 -0.29 24.46 -42.16
N PRO A 79 -0.70 24.80 -43.40
CA PRO A 79 -0.67 26.18 -43.88
C PRO A 79 -1.58 27.10 -43.05
N VAL A 80 -1.01 28.17 -42.46
CA VAL A 80 -1.74 29.12 -41.61
C VAL A 80 -2.02 30.42 -42.34
N ALA A 81 -3.26 30.91 -42.22
CA ALA A 81 -3.67 32.20 -42.76
C ALA A 81 -2.80 33.35 -42.22
N PRO A 82 -2.42 34.36 -43.04
CA PRO A 82 -1.49 35.43 -42.65
C PRO A 82 -1.82 36.12 -41.33
N GLU A 83 -3.11 36.32 -41.06
CA GLU A 83 -3.63 37.00 -39.87
C GLU A 83 -3.43 36.19 -38.56
N LEU A 84 -3.37 34.87 -38.67
CA LEU A 84 -3.24 33.96 -37.52
C LEU A 84 -1.79 33.56 -37.24
N ARG A 85 -0.84 33.90 -38.12
CA ARG A 85 0.58 33.56 -37.97
C ARG A 85 1.18 34.04 -36.65
N ARG A 86 0.79 35.23 -36.18
CA ARG A 86 1.24 35.76 -34.86
C ARG A 86 0.81 34.91 -33.67
N HIS A 87 -0.22 34.07 -33.85
CA HIS A 87 -0.72 33.14 -32.85
C HIS A 87 -0.19 31.71 -33.03
N ALA A 88 0.65 31.46 -34.04
CA ALA A 88 1.30 30.18 -34.23
C ALA A 88 2.44 29.99 -33.22
N PHE A 89 2.61 28.76 -32.74
CA PHE A 89 3.61 28.38 -31.74
C PHE A 89 5.04 28.67 -32.22
N ASN A 90 5.34 28.36 -33.48
CA ASN A 90 6.65 28.53 -34.11
C ASN A 90 7.07 30.02 -34.25
N ASN A 91 6.13 30.95 -34.23
CA ASN A 91 6.39 32.39 -34.29
C ASN A 91 6.55 33.05 -32.92
N LYS A 92 6.43 32.29 -31.82
CA LYS A 92 6.70 32.80 -30.48
C LYS A 92 8.20 32.82 -30.20
N THR A 93 8.59 33.68 -29.27
CA THR A 93 9.98 33.75 -28.80
C THR A 93 10.45 32.41 -28.22
N VAL A 94 11.75 32.17 -28.24
CA VAL A 94 12.34 30.93 -27.70
C VAL A 94 11.94 30.72 -26.23
N GLY A 95 11.95 31.79 -25.43
CA GLY A 95 11.52 31.74 -24.02
C GLY A 95 10.06 31.33 -23.85
N GLN A 96 9.15 31.86 -24.66
CA GLN A 96 7.73 31.47 -24.63
C GLN A 96 7.54 30.00 -25.04
N ARG A 97 8.22 29.56 -26.11
CA ARG A 97 8.15 28.16 -26.55
C ARG A 97 8.71 27.21 -25.49
N ALA A 98 9.84 27.55 -24.89
CA ALA A 98 10.44 26.79 -23.80
C ALA A 98 9.49 26.72 -22.59
N ALA A 99 8.87 27.84 -22.20
CA ALA A 99 7.91 27.87 -21.11
C ALA A 99 6.68 26.98 -21.39
N ILE A 100 6.15 27.01 -22.61
CA ILE A 100 5.02 26.15 -23.01
C ILE A 100 5.40 24.67 -22.93
N ILE A 101 6.57 24.28 -23.43
CA ILE A 101 7.04 22.87 -23.39
C ILE A 101 7.34 22.44 -21.94
N ALA A 102 7.90 23.32 -21.11
CA ALA A 102 8.18 22.99 -19.71
C ALA A 102 6.90 22.95 -18.84
N ALA A 103 5.82 23.59 -19.29
CA ALA A 103 4.60 23.74 -18.50
C ALA A 103 3.93 22.41 -18.14
N GLY A 104 3.96 21.41 -19.03
CA GLY A 104 3.39 20.09 -18.75
C GLY A 104 4.08 19.38 -17.58
N PRO A 105 5.42 19.16 -17.64
CA PRO A 105 6.17 18.60 -16.53
C PRO A 105 6.03 19.39 -15.22
N VAL A 106 6.06 20.73 -15.28
CA VAL A 106 5.89 21.59 -14.10
C VAL A 106 4.49 21.44 -13.49
N ALA A 107 3.44 21.35 -14.31
CA ALA A 107 2.08 21.11 -13.83
C ALA A 107 1.97 19.77 -13.09
N ASN A 108 2.60 18.72 -13.60
CA ASN A 108 2.66 17.43 -12.91
C ASN A 108 3.44 17.49 -11.61
N PHE A 109 4.52 18.25 -11.55
CA PHE A 109 5.29 18.44 -10.31
C PHE A 109 4.45 19.14 -9.23
N ILE A 110 3.75 20.22 -9.60
CA ILE A 110 2.83 20.92 -8.70
C ILE A 110 1.68 20.00 -8.26
N PHE A 111 1.13 19.23 -9.19
CA PHE A 111 0.08 18.26 -8.89
C PHE A 111 0.56 17.16 -7.96
N ALA A 112 1.79 16.66 -8.11
CA ALA A 112 2.37 15.68 -7.20
C ALA A 112 2.46 16.24 -5.77
N ILE A 113 2.93 17.48 -5.59
CA ILE A 113 2.97 18.14 -4.28
C ILE A 113 1.57 18.21 -3.67
N PHE A 114 0.59 18.67 -4.44
CA PHE A 114 -0.80 18.78 -3.99
C PHE A 114 -1.40 17.41 -3.65
N ALA A 115 -1.18 16.40 -4.48
CA ALA A 115 -1.68 15.05 -4.28
C ALA A 115 -1.07 14.39 -3.04
N TYR A 116 0.25 14.50 -2.84
CA TYR A 116 0.90 14.00 -1.63
C TYR A 116 0.42 14.74 -0.37
N TRP A 117 0.30 16.06 -0.44
CA TRP A 117 -0.26 16.85 0.66
C TRP A 117 -1.67 16.37 1.04
N LEU A 118 -2.53 16.10 0.06
CA LEU A 118 -3.86 15.57 0.29
C LEU A 118 -3.81 14.16 0.91
N VAL A 119 -2.94 13.27 0.42
CA VAL A 119 -2.74 11.93 0.99
C VAL A 119 -2.32 12.00 2.46
N PHE A 120 -1.39 12.90 2.81
CA PHE A 120 -0.95 13.06 4.19
C PHE A 120 -2.02 13.63 5.12
N ILE A 121 -2.92 14.49 4.60
CA ILE A 121 -4.08 14.98 5.38
C ILE A 121 -5.09 13.88 5.64
N ILE A 122 -5.39 13.05 4.63
CA ILE A 122 -6.35 11.94 4.76
C ILE A 122 -5.78 10.86 5.69
N GLY A 123 -4.45 10.74 5.73
CA GLY A 123 -3.75 9.68 6.44
C GLY A 123 -3.68 8.40 5.60
N VAL A 124 -2.61 7.63 5.78
CA VAL A 124 -2.45 6.33 5.13
C VAL A 124 -3.00 5.24 6.06
N PRO A 125 -3.91 4.37 5.61
CA PRO A 125 -4.39 3.27 6.44
C PRO A 125 -3.25 2.29 6.75
N GLY A 126 -2.76 2.31 7.98
CA GLY A 126 -1.73 1.42 8.49
C GLY A 126 -2.31 0.26 9.31
N VAL A 127 -1.54 -0.83 9.42
CA VAL A 127 -1.87 -1.93 10.34
C VAL A 127 -1.46 -1.48 11.74
N ARG A 128 -2.46 -1.32 12.63
CA ARG A 128 -2.22 -0.93 14.02
C ARG A 128 -1.21 -1.88 14.69
N PRO A 129 -0.27 -1.37 15.48
CA PRO A 129 0.82 -2.16 16.04
C PRO A 129 0.36 -2.96 17.27
N VAL A 130 -0.45 -3.99 17.04
CA VAL A 130 -1.02 -4.84 18.08
C VAL A 130 -0.18 -6.09 18.28
N VAL A 131 0.29 -6.30 19.51
CA VAL A 131 1.05 -7.48 19.93
C VAL A 131 0.20 -8.73 19.79
N GLY A 132 0.69 -9.69 19.00
CA GLY A 132 0.06 -11.01 18.86
C GLY A 132 0.57 -11.98 19.92
N GLU A 133 1.88 -12.17 19.96
CA GLU A 133 2.56 -13.08 20.89
C GLU A 133 3.82 -12.42 21.45
N ILE A 134 4.21 -12.83 22.66
CA ILE A 134 5.46 -12.40 23.30
C ILE A 134 6.33 -13.64 23.52
N MET A 135 7.59 -13.58 23.08
CA MET A 135 8.53 -14.67 23.29
C MET A 135 8.91 -14.76 24.77
N PRO A 136 8.91 -15.96 25.38
CA PRO A 136 9.37 -16.14 26.75
C PRO A 136 10.81 -15.65 26.94
N ASN A 137 11.12 -15.13 28.13
CA ASN A 137 12.46 -14.62 28.50
C ASN A 137 12.99 -13.47 27.63
N SER A 138 12.13 -12.81 26.85
CA SER A 138 12.51 -11.65 26.03
C SER A 138 12.47 -10.32 26.79
N ILE A 139 13.03 -9.27 26.19
CA ILE A 139 12.99 -7.90 26.73
C ILE A 139 11.53 -7.44 26.91
N ALA A 140 10.67 -7.69 25.92
CA ALA A 140 9.25 -7.35 26.01
C ALA A 140 8.51 -8.13 27.11
N ALA A 141 8.88 -9.40 27.34
CA ALA A 141 8.34 -10.19 28.44
C ALA A 141 8.75 -9.63 29.81
N GLN A 142 10.02 -9.22 29.97
CA GLN A 142 10.52 -8.60 31.20
C GLN A 142 9.84 -7.26 31.48
N ALA A 143 9.54 -6.49 30.44
CA ALA A 143 8.78 -5.25 30.52
C ALA A 143 7.27 -5.46 30.73
N GLN A 144 6.82 -6.71 30.92
CA GLN A 144 5.40 -7.06 31.16
C GLN A 144 4.45 -6.58 30.06
N ILE A 145 4.91 -6.58 28.80
CA ILE A 145 4.03 -6.40 27.65
C ILE A 145 3.24 -7.70 27.46
N THR A 146 1.93 -7.59 27.29
CA THR A 146 1.03 -8.75 27.14
C THR A 146 0.45 -8.83 25.73
N PRO A 147 0.12 -10.03 25.23
CA PRO A 147 -0.65 -10.22 24.00
C PRO A 147 -1.94 -9.38 23.99
N GLY A 148 -2.28 -8.80 22.85
CA GLY A 148 -3.45 -7.94 22.69
C GLY A 148 -3.25 -6.48 23.12
N THR A 149 -2.04 -6.10 23.55
CA THR A 149 -1.68 -4.69 23.73
C THR A 149 -1.31 -4.04 22.40
N GLU A 150 -1.62 -2.76 22.26
CA GLU A 150 -1.27 -1.91 21.13
C GLU A 150 -0.17 -0.95 21.54
N LEU A 151 0.89 -0.85 20.73
CA LEU A 151 2.00 0.10 20.95
C LEU A 151 1.56 1.47 20.43
N LYS A 152 1.35 2.43 21.33
CA LYS A 152 0.86 3.77 20.98
C LYS A 152 2.00 4.75 20.68
N ALA A 153 3.09 4.66 21.43
CA ALA A 153 4.24 5.53 21.24
C ALA A 153 5.55 4.88 21.69
N VAL A 154 6.66 5.38 21.14
CA VAL A 154 8.02 5.04 21.56
C VAL A 154 8.71 6.34 21.95
N ASP A 155 9.12 6.47 23.22
CA ASP A 155 9.64 7.69 23.85
C ASP A 155 8.80 8.95 23.55
N GLY A 156 7.47 8.80 23.61
CA GLY A 156 6.51 9.88 23.37
C GLY A 156 6.24 10.20 21.90
N ILE A 157 6.91 9.54 20.95
CA ILE A 157 6.63 9.67 19.52
C ILE A 157 5.53 8.68 19.12
N GLU A 158 4.41 9.17 18.60
CA GLU A 158 3.27 8.36 18.17
C GLU A 158 3.67 7.33 17.10
N THR A 159 3.20 6.10 17.27
CA THR A 159 3.45 4.98 16.36
C THR A 159 2.13 4.42 15.85
N PRO A 160 1.53 4.99 14.78
CA PRO A 160 0.22 4.56 14.28
C PRO A 160 0.24 3.18 13.61
N ASP A 161 1.40 2.70 13.19
CA ASP A 161 1.60 1.43 12.51
C ASP A 161 2.95 0.78 12.88
N TRP A 162 3.14 -0.47 12.42
CA TRP A 162 4.37 -1.22 12.66
C TRP A 162 5.63 -0.60 12.04
N ASP A 163 5.51 0.14 10.94
CA ASP A 163 6.66 0.76 10.29
C ASP A 163 7.18 1.93 11.12
N ALA A 164 6.27 2.72 11.69
CA ALA A 164 6.61 3.75 12.67
C ALA A 164 7.28 3.15 13.92
N VAL A 165 6.75 2.05 14.48
CA VAL A 165 7.40 1.35 15.60
C VAL A 165 8.82 0.92 15.23
N ARG A 166 9.01 0.27 14.07
CA ARG A 166 10.34 -0.18 13.62
C ARG A 166 11.32 0.97 13.50
N LEU A 167 10.91 2.05 12.85
CA LEU A 167 11.76 3.22 12.64
C LEU A 167 12.17 3.86 13.97
N GLN A 168 11.24 3.96 14.93
CA GLN A 168 11.57 4.45 16.27
C GLN A 168 12.51 3.51 17.00
N LEU A 169 12.30 2.19 16.96
CA LEU A 169 13.19 1.22 17.62
C LEU A 169 14.61 1.21 17.01
N VAL A 170 14.75 1.35 15.69
CA VAL A 170 16.07 1.46 15.05
C VAL A 170 16.83 2.68 15.56
N SER A 171 16.15 3.78 15.86
CA SER A 171 16.78 4.97 16.43
C SER A 171 17.28 4.78 17.87
N LYS A 172 16.87 3.69 18.54
CA LYS A 172 17.23 3.34 19.92
C LYS A 172 18.36 2.32 20.02
N ILE A 173 18.95 1.93 18.89
CA ILE A 173 20.10 1.03 18.90
C ILE A 173 21.27 1.72 19.61
N GLY A 174 21.77 1.11 20.67
CA GLY A 174 22.85 1.66 21.49
C GLY A 174 22.37 2.43 22.74
N ASP A 175 21.08 2.73 22.84
CA ASP A 175 20.51 3.31 24.05
C ASP A 175 20.38 2.25 25.16
N PRO A 176 20.49 2.61 26.45
CA PRO A 176 20.38 1.66 27.55
C PRO A 176 18.94 1.20 27.81
N GLN A 177 17.94 2.01 27.43
CA GLN A 177 16.54 1.73 27.64
C GLN A 177 15.66 2.50 26.68
N VAL A 178 14.42 2.05 26.50
CA VAL A 178 13.37 2.76 25.76
C VAL A 178 12.05 2.69 26.51
N THR A 179 11.25 3.75 26.46
CA THR A 179 9.89 3.76 27.01
C THR A 179 8.89 3.53 25.89
N ILE A 180 8.07 2.49 26.02
CA ILE A 180 6.96 2.20 25.10
C ILE A 180 5.65 2.48 25.81
N SER A 181 4.87 3.43 25.29
CA SER A 181 3.50 3.65 25.74
C SER A 181 2.60 2.60 25.06
N VAL A 182 1.94 1.77 25.86
CA VAL A 182 1.04 0.71 25.39
C VAL A 182 -0.38 0.94 25.89
N ALA A 183 -1.38 0.42 25.20
CA ALA A 183 -2.75 0.37 25.69
C ALA A 183 -3.39 -0.98 25.31
N PRO A 184 -4.35 -1.52 26.09
CA PRO A 184 -5.16 -2.64 25.62
C PRO A 184 -5.82 -2.30 24.27
N PHE A 185 -5.88 -3.25 23.34
CA PHE A 185 -6.47 -3.01 22.03
C PHE A 185 -7.90 -2.47 22.14
N GLY A 186 -8.16 -1.31 21.52
CA GLY A 186 -9.45 -0.62 21.58
C GLY A 186 -9.67 0.27 22.80
N SER A 187 -8.68 0.39 23.69
CA SER A 187 -8.67 1.33 24.81
C SER A 187 -7.68 2.47 24.57
N ASP A 188 -7.99 3.64 25.10
CA ASP A 188 -7.09 4.80 25.15
C ASP A 188 -6.37 4.94 26.51
N GLN A 189 -6.56 3.99 27.43
CA GLN A 189 -5.82 3.94 28.69
C GLN A 189 -4.38 3.51 28.45
N ARG A 190 -3.51 4.51 28.26
CA ARG A 190 -2.08 4.31 28.04
C ARG A 190 -1.37 3.95 29.35
N GLN A 191 -0.40 3.06 29.23
CA GLN A 191 0.54 2.66 30.27
C GLN A 191 1.94 2.68 29.68
N ASP A 192 2.90 3.26 30.39
CA ASP A 192 4.28 3.28 29.94
C ASP A 192 5.02 2.03 30.45
N LYS A 193 5.75 1.39 29.55
CA LYS A 193 6.60 0.23 29.82
C LYS A 193 8.03 0.56 29.44
N THR A 194 8.94 0.48 30.40
CA THR A 194 10.38 0.69 30.14
C THR A 194 11.02 -0.65 29.79
N LEU A 195 11.68 -0.70 28.65
CA LEU A 195 12.42 -1.87 28.16
C LEU A 195 13.92 -1.62 28.38
N ASP A 196 14.60 -2.60 28.95
CA ASP A 196 16.06 -2.60 29.10
C ASP A 196 16.73 -3.06 27.79
N LEU A 197 17.50 -2.16 27.18
CA LEU A 197 18.16 -2.37 25.90
C LEU A 197 19.67 -2.62 26.04
N ARG A 198 20.23 -2.64 27.26
CA ARG A 198 21.69 -2.76 27.47
C ARG A 198 22.32 -4.01 26.84
N HIS A 199 21.53 -5.07 26.70
CA HIS A 199 21.94 -6.34 26.09
C HIS A 199 21.20 -6.61 24.78
N TRP A 200 20.53 -5.59 24.23
CA TRP A 200 19.81 -5.70 22.98
C TRP A 200 20.77 -5.56 21.81
N ALA A 201 21.19 -6.71 21.28
CA ALA A 201 22.10 -6.79 20.13
C ALA A 201 21.44 -7.62 19.02
N PHE A 202 21.31 -7.02 17.85
CA PHE A 202 20.80 -7.65 16.63
C PHE A 202 21.44 -7.01 15.40
N GLU A 203 21.36 -7.67 14.25
CA GLU A 203 21.80 -7.12 12.97
C GLU A 203 20.61 -6.46 12.27
N PRO A 204 20.52 -5.11 12.19
CA PRO A 204 19.33 -4.43 11.67
C PRO A 204 19.00 -4.75 10.21
N ASP A 205 20.01 -5.10 9.42
CA ASP A 205 19.85 -5.47 8.00
C ASP A 205 19.31 -6.90 7.81
N LYS A 206 19.34 -7.73 8.87
CA LYS A 206 18.93 -9.15 8.81
C LYS A 206 17.77 -9.48 9.73
N GLN A 207 17.56 -8.71 10.79
CA GLN A 207 16.60 -9.01 11.84
C GLN A 207 15.67 -7.82 12.07
N ASP A 208 14.39 -8.13 12.22
CA ASP A 208 13.36 -7.14 12.53
C ASP A 208 13.49 -6.67 13.99
N PRO A 209 13.56 -5.35 14.26
CA PRO A 209 13.79 -4.82 15.60
C PRO A 209 12.66 -5.19 16.57
N VAL A 210 11.41 -5.23 16.09
CA VAL A 210 10.25 -5.61 16.90
C VAL A 210 10.37 -7.08 17.35
N SER A 211 10.68 -7.96 16.42
CA SER A 211 10.88 -9.39 16.67
C SER A 211 12.07 -9.66 17.60
N SER A 212 13.14 -8.88 17.48
CA SER A 212 14.34 -9.00 18.34
C SER A 212 14.08 -8.63 19.81
N LEU A 213 13.10 -7.76 20.08
CA LEU A 213 12.61 -7.49 21.44
C LEU A 213 11.72 -8.62 21.99
N GLY A 214 11.42 -9.63 21.16
CA GLY A 214 10.52 -10.73 21.47
C GLY A 214 9.05 -10.43 21.22
N ILE A 215 8.73 -9.35 20.50
CA ILE A 215 7.36 -9.01 20.12
C ILE A 215 7.04 -9.64 18.76
N ARG A 216 5.98 -10.44 18.69
CA ARG A 216 5.45 -10.91 17.41
C ARG A 216 4.19 -10.13 17.06
N PRO A 217 4.18 -9.40 15.92
CA PRO A 217 2.99 -8.73 15.44
C PRO A 217 1.79 -9.67 15.32
N ARG A 218 0.59 -9.17 15.63
CA ARG A 218 -0.65 -9.89 15.38
C ARG A 218 -0.85 -10.06 13.88
N GLY A 219 -0.47 -11.23 13.36
CA GLY A 219 -0.66 -11.60 11.97
C GLY A 219 -2.02 -12.23 11.68
N PRO A 220 -2.35 -12.45 10.39
CA PRO A 220 -3.51 -13.23 9.99
C PRO A 220 -3.43 -14.62 10.61
N GLN A 221 -4.47 -15.01 11.36
CA GLN A 221 -4.57 -16.34 11.93
C GLN A 221 -4.85 -17.30 10.79
N ILE A 222 -3.86 -18.11 10.41
CA ILE A 222 -4.06 -19.17 9.42
C ILE A 222 -4.84 -20.26 10.12
N GLU A 223 -6.11 -20.36 9.76
CA GLU A 223 -6.98 -21.42 10.25
C GLU A 223 -6.42 -22.79 9.86
N PRO A 224 -6.53 -23.79 10.74
CA PRO A 224 -5.94 -25.11 10.53
C PRO A 224 -6.77 -25.97 9.57
N ILE A 225 -6.97 -25.48 8.34
CA ILE A 225 -7.75 -26.15 7.29
C ILE A 225 -6.79 -26.83 6.31
N LEU A 226 -6.98 -28.12 6.09
CA LEU A 226 -6.21 -28.89 5.11
C LEU A 226 -6.57 -28.41 3.71
N SER A 227 -5.64 -27.75 3.02
CA SER A 227 -5.86 -27.34 1.62
C SER A 227 -5.76 -28.52 0.67
N GLU A 228 -4.82 -29.43 0.93
CA GLU A 228 -4.57 -30.62 0.14
C GLU A 228 -4.05 -31.74 1.05
N VAL A 229 -4.38 -32.99 0.72
CA VAL A 229 -3.85 -34.18 1.36
C VAL A 229 -3.17 -35.04 0.30
N GLN A 230 -1.86 -35.20 0.39
CA GLN A 230 -1.10 -36.00 -0.58
C GLN A 230 -1.52 -37.48 -0.56
N ALA A 231 -1.61 -38.08 -1.74
CA ALA A 231 -1.86 -39.51 -1.89
C ALA A 231 -0.79 -40.34 -1.18
N ASN A 232 -1.19 -41.45 -0.55
CA ASN A 232 -0.31 -42.36 0.21
C ASN A 232 0.38 -41.77 1.45
N SER A 233 0.06 -40.52 1.83
CA SER A 233 0.57 -39.89 3.05
C SER A 233 -0.04 -40.50 4.32
N ALA A 234 0.58 -40.23 5.48
CA ALA A 234 0.01 -40.61 6.78
C ALA A 234 -1.38 -39.98 6.99
N ALA A 235 -1.57 -38.73 6.56
CA ALA A 235 -2.85 -38.04 6.63
C ALA A 235 -3.92 -38.72 5.76
N SER A 236 -3.57 -39.12 4.53
CA SER A 236 -4.48 -39.86 3.64
C SER A 236 -4.86 -41.23 4.22
N LYS A 237 -3.89 -41.96 4.78
CA LYS A 237 -4.14 -43.25 5.46
C LYS A 237 -5.02 -43.11 6.71
N ALA A 238 -4.97 -41.96 7.37
CA ALA A 238 -5.83 -41.60 8.49
C ALA A 238 -7.23 -41.12 8.07
N GLY A 239 -7.53 -41.05 6.77
CA GLY A 239 -8.84 -40.63 6.26
C GLY A 239 -9.07 -39.11 6.24
N LEU A 240 -8.01 -38.31 6.42
CA LEU A 240 -8.07 -36.86 6.28
C LEU A 240 -8.30 -36.46 4.81
N GLN A 241 -9.06 -35.39 4.61
CA GLN A 241 -9.45 -34.88 3.31
C GLN A 241 -9.17 -33.37 3.21
N ALA A 242 -9.02 -32.89 1.98
CA ALA A 242 -8.99 -31.46 1.72
C ALA A 242 -10.31 -30.82 2.20
N GLY A 243 -10.20 -29.70 2.91
CA GLY A 243 -11.32 -29.02 3.55
C GLY A 243 -11.54 -29.39 5.03
N ASP A 244 -10.88 -30.43 5.54
CA ASP A 244 -10.96 -30.76 6.98
C ASP A 244 -10.29 -29.67 7.81
N ARG A 245 -10.99 -29.20 8.84
CA ARG A 245 -10.46 -28.27 9.85
C ARG A 245 -9.98 -29.07 11.05
N ILE A 246 -8.73 -28.93 11.45
CA ILE A 246 -8.19 -29.58 12.65
C ILE A 246 -8.54 -28.74 13.88
N VAL A 247 -9.36 -29.28 14.77
CA VAL A 247 -9.88 -28.58 15.95
C VAL A 247 -9.08 -28.94 17.20
N LYS A 248 -8.62 -30.20 17.33
CA LYS A 248 -7.74 -30.63 18.41
C LYS A 248 -6.67 -31.62 17.95
N VAL A 249 -5.58 -31.64 18.71
CA VAL A 249 -4.52 -32.66 18.63
C VAL A 249 -4.27 -33.16 20.04
N ASP A 250 -4.38 -34.47 20.26
CA ASP A 250 -4.21 -35.13 21.57
C ASP A 250 -5.01 -34.47 22.70
N GLY A 251 -6.25 -34.06 22.39
CA GLY A 251 -7.15 -33.37 23.31
C GLY A 251 -6.86 -31.89 23.53
N GLN A 252 -5.78 -31.34 22.94
CA GLN A 252 -5.45 -29.91 23.04
C GLN A 252 -6.14 -29.10 21.92
N PRO A 253 -6.87 -28.02 22.24
CA PRO A 253 -7.46 -27.12 21.25
C PRO A 253 -6.43 -26.50 20.33
N LEU A 254 -6.72 -26.53 19.03
CA LEU A 254 -5.84 -26.00 18.00
C LEU A 254 -6.55 -24.88 17.22
N THR A 255 -6.02 -23.67 17.33
CA THR A 255 -6.57 -22.47 16.65
C THR A 255 -5.66 -21.93 15.55
N GLN A 256 -4.46 -22.49 15.40
CA GLN A 256 -3.42 -21.98 14.51
C GLN A 256 -2.72 -23.11 13.78
N TRP A 257 -2.59 -22.98 12.46
CA TRP A 257 -1.88 -23.94 11.62
C TRP A 257 -0.43 -24.18 12.05
N MET A 258 0.30 -23.13 12.44
CA MET A 258 1.71 -23.29 12.79
C MET A 258 1.91 -24.15 14.04
N LYS A 259 1.00 -24.08 15.01
CA LYS A 259 1.02 -24.98 16.17
C LYS A 259 0.87 -26.44 15.76
N PHE A 260 0.00 -26.73 14.80
CA PHE A 260 -0.18 -28.08 14.28
C PHE A 260 1.11 -28.61 13.63
N VAL A 261 1.75 -27.77 12.80
CA VAL A 261 3.04 -28.10 12.18
C VAL A 261 4.10 -28.41 13.24
N THR A 262 4.19 -27.62 14.31
CA THR A 262 5.09 -27.88 15.44
C THR A 262 4.77 -29.21 16.13
N PHE A 263 3.50 -29.48 16.45
CA PHE A 263 3.09 -30.75 17.07
C PHE A 263 3.50 -31.97 16.26
N VAL A 264 3.27 -31.94 14.94
CA VAL A 264 3.64 -33.04 14.04
C VAL A 264 5.16 -33.20 13.96
N ARG A 265 5.91 -32.09 13.86
CA ARG A 265 7.39 -32.10 13.78
C ARG A 265 8.02 -32.68 15.04
N ASP A 266 7.49 -32.32 16.21
CA ASP A 266 8.05 -32.71 17.51
C ASP A 266 7.68 -34.15 17.92
N ASN A 267 6.78 -34.81 17.18
CA ASN A 267 6.30 -36.17 17.45
C ASN A 267 6.49 -37.13 16.26
N PRO A 268 7.73 -37.34 15.77
CA PRO A 268 7.99 -38.23 14.64
C PRO A 268 7.66 -39.70 15.00
N GLY A 269 6.92 -40.38 14.14
CA GLY A 269 6.60 -41.81 14.28
C GLY A 269 5.60 -42.15 15.40
N LYS A 270 5.07 -41.15 16.11
CA LYS A 270 4.03 -41.35 17.13
C LYS A 270 2.63 -41.12 16.53
N PRO A 271 1.64 -41.94 16.89
CA PRO A 271 0.25 -41.66 16.53
C PRO A 271 -0.22 -40.38 17.23
N LEU A 272 -0.90 -39.50 16.50
CA LEU A 272 -1.55 -38.29 17.02
C LEU A 272 -3.06 -38.45 16.89
N ALA A 273 -3.81 -38.23 17.97
CA ALA A 273 -5.26 -38.23 17.93
C ALA A 273 -5.76 -36.86 17.47
N LEU A 274 -6.46 -36.81 16.34
CA LEU A 274 -6.99 -35.58 15.77
C LEU A 274 -8.50 -35.52 15.98
N GLU A 275 -9.01 -34.38 16.42
CA GLU A 275 -10.43 -34.04 16.26
C GLU A 275 -10.54 -33.05 15.13
N ILE A 276 -11.37 -33.33 14.14
CA ILE A 276 -11.55 -32.49 12.96
C ILE A 276 -13.01 -32.06 12.80
N GLU A 277 -13.23 -30.99 12.04
CA GLU A 277 -14.53 -30.60 11.53
C GLU A 277 -14.51 -30.73 10.01
N ARG A 278 -15.46 -31.51 9.47
CA ARG A 278 -15.68 -31.66 8.04
C ARG A 278 -17.02 -31.03 7.70
N GLN A 279 -17.01 -29.99 6.86
CA GLN A 279 -18.22 -29.24 6.49
C GLN A 279 -19.05 -28.75 7.69
N GLY A 280 -18.39 -28.43 8.81
CA GLY A 280 -19.03 -27.97 10.05
C GLY A 280 -19.55 -29.09 10.96
N ALA A 281 -19.37 -30.37 10.61
CA ALA A 281 -19.70 -31.49 11.47
C ALA A 281 -18.42 -32.07 12.13
N PRO A 282 -18.44 -32.38 13.44
CA PRO A 282 -17.29 -32.97 14.12
C PRO A 282 -17.06 -34.42 13.64
N CYS A 283 -15.80 -34.76 13.37
CA CYS A 283 -15.33 -36.11 13.07
C CYS A 283 -14.14 -36.45 13.98
N ARG A 284 -14.03 -37.72 14.36
CA ARG A 284 -12.94 -38.29 15.18
C ARG A 284 -12.24 -39.39 14.42
#